data_AF-A0A645DFV3-F1
#
_entry.id   AF-A0A645DFV3-F1
#
_cell.length_a   1.000
_cell.length_b   1.000
_cell.length_c   1.000
_cell.angle_alpha   90.00
_cell.angle_beta   90.00
_cell.angle_gamma   90.00
#
_symmetry.space_group_name_H-M   'P 1'
#
loop_
_entity.id
_entity.type
_entity.pdbx_description
1 polymer ?
#
loop_
_entity_poly.entity_id
_entity_poly.type
_entity_poly.pdbx_seq_one_letter_code
_entity_poly.pdbx_strand_id
1 'polypeptide(L)'
;MAKPWVNGPKELLGHATEHINRANDFDRRIAFISIDNSIELSIKTFLSLPKRTRKQEGPSRKELQEAENSFPTYLDLIEKYGQDKLSSINLDDIEWYHRLRNQLYHNGNGLTVDKSKVEAYFEIGKILFESLFDDKLLPHQDLTYTTSLGIFMEKWSIFEKGLRAKLPPKDGPAYYWKRNFLNSIDEKLVPVFNEIMNFRNEITHGDYFPSIEEFDQINNKINYLSKHIGLHD
;
A
#
# COMPACT_ATOMS: atom_id res chain seq x y z
N MET A 1 20.87 5.44 14.27
CA MET A 1 21.45 4.15 13.82
C MET A 1 20.40 3.43 13.00
N ALA A 2 20.74 2.92 11.82
CA ALA A 2 19.82 2.12 11.02
C ALA A 2 19.39 0.87 11.81
N LYS A 3 18.08 0.60 11.87
CA LYS A 3 17.53 -0.58 12.54
C LYS A 3 17.87 -1.81 11.67
N PRO A 4 18.69 -2.77 12.14
CA PRO A 4 19.22 -3.83 11.26
C PRO A 4 18.14 -4.73 10.65
N TRP A 5 16.99 -4.88 11.33
CA TRP A 5 15.85 -5.66 10.84
C TRP A 5 15.09 -5.00 9.67
N VAL A 6 15.33 -3.71 9.41
CA VAL A 6 14.67 -2.97 8.33
C VAL A 6 15.37 -3.20 6.99
N ASN A 7 16.65 -3.59 7.00
CA ASN A 7 17.48 -3.65 5.80
C ASN A 7 16.97 -4.66 4.76
N GLY A 8 16.53 -5.85 5.18
CA GLY A 8 16.07 -6.90 4.26
C GLY A 8 14.88 -6.47 3.39
N PRO A 9 13.75 -6.07 3.99
CA PRO A 9 12.62 -5.57 3.21
C PRO A 9 12.95 -4.32 2.37
N LYS A 10 13.76 -3.41 2.94
CA LYS A 10 14.20 -2.19 2.26
C LYS A 10 15.00 -2.49 0.99
N GLU A 11 15.92 -3.44 1.09
CA GLU A 11 16.75 -3.90 -0.02
C GLU A 11 15.90 -4.50 -1.15
N LEU A 12 14.91 -5.34 -0.81
CA LEU A 12 14.01 -5.95 -1.80
C LEU A 12 13.18 -4.90 -2.55
N LEU A 13 12.65 -3.88 -1.88
CA LEU A 13 11.98 -2.75 -2.56
C LEU A 13 12.95 -1.97 -3.44
N GLY A 14 14.18 -1.73 -2.99
CA GLY A 14 15.22 -1.09 -3.79
C GLY A 14 15.51 -1.85 -5.09
N HIS A 15 15.68 -3.18 -5.00
CA HIS A 15 15.86 -4.04 -6.17
C HIS A 15 14.66 -3.99 -7.11
N ALA A 16 13.44 -3.94 -6.56
CA ALA A 16 12.24 -3.78 -7.38
C ALA A 16 12.28 -2.50 -8.22
N THR A 17 12.66 -1.36 -7.64
CA THR A 17 12.77 -0.09 -8.38
C THR A 17 13.77 -0.20 -9.55
N GLU A 18 14.92 -0.84 -9.35
CA GLU A 18 15.90 -1.04 -10.42
C GLU A 18 15.33 -1.82 -11.61
N HIS A 19 14.52 -2.83 -11.34
CA HIS A 19 13.86 -3.64 -12.37
C HIS A 19 12.71 -2.90 -13.06
N ILE A 20 11.87 -2.16 -12.32
CA ILE A 20 10.75 -1.39 -12.93
C ILE A 20 11.26 -0.44 -14.02
N ASN A 21 12.44 0.15 -13.80
CA ASN A 21 13.07 1.10 -14.72
C ASN A 21 13.59 0.47 -16.02
N ARG A 22 13.80 -0.85 -16.08
CA ARG A 22 14.40 -1.57 -17.24
C ARG A 22 13.39 -2.05 -18.30
N ALA A 23 12.10 -1.74 -18.10
CA ALA A 23 11.01 -1.74 -19.08
C ALA A 23 10.66 -3.05 -19.84
N ASN A 24 11.39 -4.16 -19.67
CA ASN A 24 11.03 -5.44 -20.31
C ASN A 24 10.16 -6.34 -19.42
N ASP A 25 9.55 -7.36 -20.04
CA ASP A 25 8.61 -8.28 -19.39
C ASP A 25 9.25 -9.09 -18.26
N PHE A 26 10.52 -9.46 -18.41
CA PHE A 26 11.25 -10.20 -17.39
C PHE A 26 11.46 -9.32 -16.16
N ASP A 27 11.97 -8.10 -16.34
CA ASP A 27 12.17 -7.15 -15.26
C ASP A 27 10.86 -6.80 -14.54
N ARG A 28 9.74 -6.66 -15.26
CA ARG A 28 8.43 -6.46 -14.63
C ARG A 28 8.04 -7.59 -13.68
N ARG A 29 8.30 -8.84 -14.06
CA ARG A 29 8.07 -9.99 -13.18
C ARG A 29 8.99 -9.93 -11.98
N ILE A 30 10.29 -9.76 -12.18
CA ILE A 30 11.26 -9.73 -11.08
C ILE A 30 10.94 -8.60 -10.10
N ALA A 31 10.58 -7.42 -10.59
CA ALA A 31 10.10 -6.33 -9.75
C ALA A 31 8.88 -6.74 -8.92
N PHE A 32 7.86 -7.30 -9.56
CA PHE A 32 6.62 -7.72 -8.90
C PHE A 32 6.86 -8.76 -7.81
N ILE A 33 7.78 -9.70 -8.06
CA ILE A 33 8.23 -10.71 -7.11
C ILE A 33 8.96 -10.08 -5.91
N SER A 34 9.89 -9.18 -6.18
CA SER A 34 10.64 -8.49 -5.15
C SER A 34 9.74 -7.64 -4.25
N ILE A 35 8.71 -6.99 -4.83
CA ILE A 35 7.69 -6.25 -4.08
C ILE A 35 6.92 -7.19 -3.14
N ASP A 36 6.39 -8.29 -3.66
CA ASP A 36 5.63 -9.26 -2.87
C ASP A 36 6.46 -9.83 -1.71
N ASN A 37 7.69 -10.26 -2.00
CA ASN A 37 8.62 -10.77 -1.00
C ASN A 37 8.97 -9.70 0.05
N SER A 38 9.11 -8.44 -0.35
CA SER A 38 9.35 -7.35 0.59
C SER A 38 8.17 -7.12 1.53
N ILE A 39 6.94 -7.17 1.00
CA ILE A 39 5.72 -7.04 1.80
C ILE A 39 5.63 -8.18 2.82
N GLU A 40 5.80 -9.42 2.37
CA GLU A 40 5.77 -10.60 3.24
C GLU A 40 6.86 -10.51 4.32
N LEU A 41 8.09 -10.17 3.93
CA LEU A 41 9.20 -10.03 4.88
C LEU A 41 9.00 -8.86 5.84
N SER A 42 8.41 -7.75 5.39
CA SER A 42 8.08 -6.59 6.24
C SER A 42 7.11 -7.00 7.34
N ILE A 43 6.02 -7.68 6.97
CA ILE A 43 5.00 -8.13 7.91
C ILE A 43 5.60 -9.14 8.91
N LYS A 44 6.31 -10.17 8.41
CA LYS A 44 7.00 -11.17 9.25
C LYS A 44 7.96 -10.52 10.25
N THR A 45 8.76 -9.58 9.76
CA THR A 45 9.75 -8.88 10.58
C THR A 45 9.05 -8.10 11.68
N PHE A 46 8.06 -7.27 11.32
CA PHE A 46 7.32 -6.46 12.30
C PHE A 46 6.64 -7.34 13.37
N LEU A 47 5.96 -8.42 12.97
CA LEU A 47 5.28 -9.36 13.88
C LEU A 47 6.25 -10.16 14.75
N SER A 48 7.51 -10.31 14.34
CA SER A 48 8.55 -10.99 15.12
C SER A 48 9.34 -10.06 16.06
N LEU A 49 9.17 -8.74 15.96
CA LEU A 49 9.88 -7.78 16.82
C LEU A 49 9.55 -7.97 18.31
N PRO A 50 10.50 -7.75 19.24
CA PRO A 50 10.19 -7.75 20.66
C PRO A 50 9.17 -6.64 21.03
N LYS A 51 8.34 -6.89 22.06
CA LYS A 51 7.37 -5.91 22.61
C LYS A 51 8.00 -4.53 22.86
N ARG A 52 9.23 -4.48 23.39
CA ARG A 52 9.98 -3.22 23.62
C ARG A 52 10.20 -2.38 22.36
N THR A 53 10.30 -3.03 21.19
CA THR A 53 10.50 -2.36 19.91
C THR A 53 9.17 -1.92 19.31
N ARG A 54 8.14 -2.78 19.35
CA ARG A 54 6.79 -2.45 18.85
C ARG A 54 6.01 -1.48 19.74
N LYS A 55 6.36 -1.40 21.02
CA LYS A 55 5.60 -0.67 22.06
C LYS A 55 4.18 -1.20 22.30
N GLN A 56 3.81 -2.33 21.71
CA GLN A 56 2.54 -3.02 21.89
C GLN A 56 2.73 -4.54 21.96
N GLU A 57 1.73 -5.24 22.48
CA GLU A 57 1.69 -6.70 22.44
C GLU A 57 1.75 -7.17 20.98
N GLY A 58 2.30 -8.36 20.77
CA GLY A 58 2.22 -8.99 19.46
C GLY A 58 1.92 -10.47 19.57
N PRO A 59 2.01 -11.20 18.44
CA PRO A 59 1.64 -12.59 18.42
C PRO A 59 2.49 -13.43 19.36
N SER A 60 1.87 -14.46 19.91
CA SER A 60 2.56 -15.56 20.58
C SER A 60 3.44 -16.33 19.60
N ARG A 61 4.43 -17.07 20.12
CA ARG A 61 5.26 -17.96 19.29
C ARG A 61 4.44 -18.98 18.50
N LYS A 62 3.32 -19.44 19.08
CA LYS A 62 2.42 -20.39 18.44
C LYS A 62 1.69 -19.75 17.25
N GLU A 63 1.14 -18.55 17.42
CA GLU A 63 0.51 -17.78 16.34
C GLU A 63 1.50 -17.53 15.18
N LEU A 64 2.76 -17.17 15.49
CA LEU A 64 3.79 -16.99 14.45
C LEU A 64 4.09 -18.28 13.69
N GLN A 65 4.22 -19.41 14.41
CA GLN A 65 4.50 -20.71 13.79
C GLN A 65 3.34 -21.19 12.92
N GLU A 66 2.09 -20.93 13.32
CA GLU A 66 0.91 -21.24 12.51
C GLU A 66 0.90 -20.40 11.22
N ALA A 67 1.30 -19.13 11.30
CA ALA A 67 1.37 -18.23 10.15
C ALA A 67 2.46 -18.59 9.13
N GLU A 68 3.54 -19.28 9.51
CA GLU A 68 4.63 -19.69 8.60
C GLU A 68 4.15 -20.43 7.34
N ASN A 69 2.99 -21.10 7.42
CA ASN A 69 2.43 -21.90 6.33
C ASN A 69 1.42 -21.15 5.45
N SER A 70 1.07 -19.90 5.78
CA SER A 70 -0.05 -19.18 5.16
C SER A 70 0.14 -17.66 5.21
N PHE A 71 0.32 -17.05 4.05
CA PHE A 71 0.38 -15.58 3.94
C PHE A 71 -0.91 -14.89 4.42
N PRO A 72 -2.13 -15.37 4.11
CA PRO A 72 -3.36 -14.82 4.70
C PRO A 72 -3.33 -14.77 6.23
N THR A 73 -2.73 -15.77 6.88
CA THR A 73 -2.62 -15.78 8.35
C THR A 73 -1.66 -14.68 8.86
N TYR A 74 -0.64 -14.31 8.08
CA TYR A 74 0.14 -13.10 8.38
C TYR A 74 -0.67 -11.81 8.25
N LEU A 75 -1.60 -11.74 7.30
CA LEU A 75 -2.54 -10.61 7.15
C LEU A 75 -3.46 -10.48 8.37
N ASP A 76 -4.03 -11.59 8.84
CA ASP A 76 -4.87 -11.62 10.05
C ASP A 76 -4.09 -11.13 11.29
N LEU A 77 -2.85 -11.59 11.43
CA LEU A 77 -2.00 -11.20 12.57
C LEU A 77 -1.59 -9.73 12.52
N ILE A 78 -1.28 -9.17 11.34
CA ILE A 78 -0.94 -7.75 11.24
C ILE A 78 -2.16 -6.86 11.43
N GLU A 79 -3.35 -7.29 11.00
CA GLU A 79 -4.59 -6.61 11.32
C GLU A 79 -4.82 -6.56 12.84
N LYS A 80 -4.61 -7.69 13.52
CA LYS A 80 -4.80 -7.82 14.97
C LYS A 80 -3.76 -7.04 15.79
N TYR A 81 -2.48 -7.11 15.43
CA TYR A 81 -1.37 -6.61 16.24
C TYR A 81 -0.66 -5.38 15.68
N GLY A 82 -1.10 -4.85 14.54
CA GLY A 82 -0.51 -3.71 13.85
C GLY A 82 -1.54 -2.74 13.27
N GLN A 83 -2.79 -2.78 13.74
CA GLN A 83 -3.89 -1.97 13.20
C GLN A 83 -3.57 -0.47 13.14
N ASP A 84 -2.80 0.03 14.11
CA ASP A 84 -2.34 1.42 14.18
C ASP A 84 -1.42 1.80 13.01
N LYS A 85 -0.65 0.83 12.49
CA LYS A 85 0.23 0.97 11.35
C LYS A 85 -0.47 0.79 10.00
N LEU A 86 -1.66 0.20 9.94
CA LEU A 86 -2.33 -0.13 8.67
C LEU A 86 -3.32 0.94 8.18
N SER A 87 -3.33 2.13 8.77
CA SER A 87 -4.45 3.07 8.58
C SER A 87 -4.70 3.59 7.16
N SER A 88 -3.71 3.51 6.28
CA SER A 88 -3.76 3.92 4.86
C SER A 88 -3.57 2.74 3.91
N ILE A 89 -3.67 1.50 4.40
CA ILE A 89 -3.36 0.28 3.67
C ILE A 89 -4.60 -0.61 3.71
N ASN A 90 -5.04 -1.08 2.55
CA ASN A 90 -6.09 -2.08 2.47
C ASN A 90 -5.44 -3.46 2.27
N LEU A 91 -5.64 -4.36 3.24
CA LEU A 91 -5.06 -5.70 3.22
C LEU A 91 -5.62 -6.56 2.09
N ASP A 92 -6.85 -6.28 1.63
CA ASP A 92 -7.45 -6.98 0.50
C ASP A 92 -6.63 -6.79 -0.78
N ASP A 93 -6.02 -5.60 -0.98
CA ASP A 93 -5.19 -5.37 -2.16
C ASP A 93 -3.89 -6.17 -2.08
N ILE A 94 -3.28 -6.21 -0.89
CA ILE A 94 -2.08 -7.01 -0.67
C ILE A 94 -2.38 -8.48 -0.97
N GLU A 95 -3.51 -8.99 -0.49
CA GLU A 95 -3.92 -10.36 -0.78
C GLU A 95 -4.19 -10.58 -2.28
N TRP A 96 -4.85 -9.64 -2.96
CA TRP A 96 -5.12 -9.69 -4.38
C TRP A 96 -3.82 -9.76 -5.21
N TYR A 97 -2.87 -8.86 -4.94
CA TYR A 97 -1.57 -8.84 -5.63
C TYR A 97 -0.74 -10.09 -5.32
N HIS A 98 -0.80 -10.60 -4.08
CA HIS A 98 -0.15 -11.86 -3.72
C HIS A 98 -0.72 -13.06 -4.49
N ARG A 99 -2.04 -13.13 -4.65
CA ARG A 99 -2.70 -14.16 -5.48
C ARG A 99 -2.32 -14.02 -6.95
N LEU A 100 -2.27 -12.79 -7.47
CA LEU A 100 -1.82 -12.51 -8.83
C LEU A 100 -0.38 -12.98 -9.04
N ARG A 101 0.52 -12.73 -8.07
CA ARG A 101 1.90 -13.24 -8.11
C ARG A 101 1.90 -14.77 -8.25
N ASN A 102 1.15 -15.46 -7.42
CA ASN A 102 1.07 -16.93 -7.45
C ASN A 102 0.58 -17.46 -8.80
N GLN A 103 -0.43 -16.81 -9.40
CA GLN A 103 -0.92 -17.17 -10.73
C GLN A 103 0.15 -17.00 -11.82
N LEU A 104 0.92 -15.90 -11.79
CA LEU A 104 1.97 -15.64 -12.78
C LEU A 104 3.10 -16.67 -12.74
N TYR A 105 3.35 -17.28 -11.57
CA TYR A 105 4.32 -18.38 -11.42
C TYR A 105 3.77 -19.74 -11.83
N HIS A 106 2.53 -20.04 -11.45
CA HIS A 106 1.97 -21.39 -11.61
C HIS A 106 1.38 -21.62 -13.01
N ASN A 107 0.96 -20.58 -13.72
CA ASN A 107 0.27 -20.76 -15.01
C ASN A 107 1.21 -21.01 -16.20
N GLY A 108 2.55 -20.87 -16.05
CA GLY A 108 3.56 -21.32 -17.02
C GLY A 108 3.44 -20.78 -18.46
N ASN A 109 2.52 -19.85 -18.71
CA ASN A 109 2.00 -19.47 -20.03
C ASN A 109 2.72 -18.25 -20.63
N GLY A 110 3.83 -17.80 -20.04
CA GLY A 110 4.64 -16.72 -20.60
C GLY A 110 4.00 -15.32 -20.55
N LEU A 111 2.83 -15.16 -19.92
CA LEU A 111 2.19 -13.85 -19.71
C LEU A 111 2.86 -13.09 -18.55
N THR A 112 3.30 -11.86 -18.81
CA THR A 112 3.88 -10.96 -17.79
C THR A 112 2.81 -10.10 -17.12
N VAL A 113 3.19 -9.37 -16.08
CA VAL A 113 2.33 -8.41 -15.40
C VAL A 113 2.42 -7.03 -16.06
N ASP A 114 1.30 -6.32 -16.14
CA ASP A 114 1.26 -4.96 -16.66
C ASP A 114 2.07 -3.99 -15.80
N LYS A 115 2.78 -3.05 -16.44
CA LYS A 115 3.59 -2.04 -15.73
C LYS A 115 2.78 -1.28 -14.69
N SER A 116 1.52 -0.95 -15.00
CA SER A 116 0.61 -0.24 -14.10
C SER A 116 0.36 -1.00 -12.80
N LYS A 117 0.20 -2.32 -12.87
CA LYS A 117 0.03 -3.19 -11.70
C LYS A 117 1.32 -3.29 -10.88
N VAL A 118 2.48 -3.31 -11.52
CA VAL A 118 3.77 -3.28 -10.82
C VAL A 118 3.97 -1.96 -10.08
N GLU A 119 3.73 -0.83 -10.75
CA GLU A 119 3.82 0.50 -10.16
C GLU A 119 2.84 0.66 -8.98
N ALA A 120 1.58 0.23 -9.13
CA ALA A 120 0.60 0.27 -8.05
C ALA A 120 0.98 -0.62 -6.84
N TYR A 121 1.47 -1.84 -7.09
CA TYR A 121 1.86 -2.73 -6.00
C TYR A 121 3.12 -2.23 -5.28
N PHE A 122 4.05 -1.62 -6.01
CA PHE A 122 5.23 -0.99 -5.43
C PHE A 122 4.83 0.12 -4.44
N GLU A 123 3.88 0.99 -4.82
CA GLU A 123 3.41 2.05 -3.93
C GLU A 123 2.77 1.47 -2.65
N ILE A 124 1.97 0.41 -2.75
CA ILE A 124 1.42 -0.30 -1.57
C ILE A 124 2.55 -0.84 -0.68
N GLY A 125 3.55 -1.50 -1.28
CA GLY A 125 4.70 -2.05 -0.55
C GLY A 125 5.53 -0.96 0.13
N LYS A 126 5.75 0.18 -0.53
CA LYS A 126 6.43 1.34 0.03
C LYS A 126 5.68 1.89 1.24
N ILE A 127 4.38 2.15 1.12
CA ILE A 127 3.56 2.67 2.23
C ILE A 127 3.58 1.71 3.43
N LEU A 128 3.42 0.40 3.17
CA LEU A 128 3.47 -0.62 4.21
C LEU A 128 4.81 -0.60 4.95
N PHE A 129 5.91 -0.63 4.21
CA PHE A 129 7.25 -0.58 4.78
C PHE A 129 7.44 0.68 5.64
N GLU A 130 7.12 1.85 5.09
CA GLU A 130 7.30 3.12 5.79
C GLU A 130 6.48 3.18 7.08
N SER A 131 5.25 2.67 7.04
CA SER A 131 4.35 2.67 8.19
C SER A 131 4.78 1.69 9.28
N LEU A 132 5.19 0.46 8.91
CA LEU A 132 5.59 -0.56 9.89
C LEU A 132 6.89 -0.19 10.63
N PHE A 133 7.83 0.46 9.95
CA PHE A 133 9.17 0.69 10.49
C PHE A 133 9.48 2.13 10.90
N ASP A 134 8.59 3.08 10.57
CA ASP A 134 8.80 4.51 10.71
C ASP A 134 10.14 4.93 10.06
N ASP A 135 10.45 4.37 8.88
CA ASP A 135 11.66 4.62 8.10
C ASP A 135 11.30 4.84 6.63
N LYS A 136 12.00 5.74 5.95
CA LYS A 136 11.75 6.04 4.52
C LYS A 136 12.52 5.08 3.63
N LEU A 137 11.98 4.79 2.45
CA LEU A 137 12.78 4.22 1.37
C LEU A 137 13.91 5.19 0.99
N LEU A 138 15.05 4.71 0.48
CA LEU A 138 16.18 5.60 0.19
C LEU A 138 15.84 6.60 -0.94
N PRO A 139 16.31 7.87 -0.86
CA PRO A 139 15.97 8.90 -1.87
C PRO A 139 16.39 8.57 -3.30
N HIS A 140 17.41 7.73 -3.49
CA HIS A 140 17.87 7.30 -4.82
C HIS A 140 17.08 6.11 -5.39
N GLN A 141 16.03 5.67 -4.69
CA GLN A 141 15.16 4.55 -5.06
C GLN A 141 13.71 5.01 -5.28
N ASP A 142 13.45 6.31 -5.34
CA ASP A 142 12.13 6.81 -5.68
C ASP A 142 11.81 6.45 -7.13
N LEU A 143 10.75 5.67 -7.29
CA LEU A 143 10.24 5.24 -8.57
C LEU A 143 9.61 6.44 -9.27
N THR A 144 9.98 6.67 -10.54
CA THR A 144 9.22 7.60 -11.38
C THR A 144 8.02 6.86 -11.95
N TYR A 145 6.83 7.15 -11.43
CA TYR A 145 5.59 6.61 -11.94
C TYR A 145 5.32 7.14 -13.34
N THR A 146 5.04 6.22 -14.28
CA THR A 146 4.83 6.57 -15.69
C THR A 146 3.45 6.18 -16.20
N THR A 147 2.75 5.31 -15.49
CA THR A 147 1.39 4.91 -15.83
C THR A 147 0.38 5.76 -15.09
N SER A 148 -0.79 6.00 -15.69
CA SER A 148 -1.86 6.76 -15.04
C SER A 148 -2.29 6.13 -13.71
N LEU A 149 -2.30 4.79 -13.62
CA LEU A 149 -2.58 4.08 -12.37
C LEU A 149 -1.48 4.32 -11.33
N GLY A 150 -0.20 4.21 -11.69
CA GLY A 150 0.91 4.49 -10.77
C GLY A 150 0.88 5.91 -10.23
N ILE A 151 0.70 6.89 -11.12
CA ILE A 151 0.57 8.32 -10.75
C ILE A 151 -0.63 8.56 -9.84
N PHE A 152 -1.77 7.91 -10.13
CA PHE A 152 -2.95 7.98 -9.27
C PHE A 152 -2.66 7.40 -7.88
N MET A 153 -2.03 6.22 -7.80
CA MET A 153 -1.71 5.56 -6.52
C MET A 153 -0.77 6.40 -5.67
N GLU A 154 0.23 7.05 -6.28
CA GLU A 154 1.12 8.00 -5.60
C GLU A 154 0.33 9.19 -5.03
N LYS A 155 -0.50 9.85 -5.84
CA LYS A 155 -1.32 10.99 -5.39
C LYS A 155 -2.29 10.60 -4.28
N TRP A 156 -2.91 9.43 -4.42
CA TRP A 156 -3.82 8.86 -3.43
C TRP A 156 -3.10 8.61 -2.10
N SER A 157 -1.91 8.01 -2.14
CA SER A 157 -1.04 7.77 -0.98
C SER A 157 -0.68 9.06 -0.23
N ILE A 158 -0.25 10.08 -0.97
CA ILE A 158 0.08 11.41 -0.42
C ILE A 158 -1.16 12.01 0.26
N PHE A 159 -2.31 11.99 -0.41
CA PHE A 159 -3.56 12.49 0.13
C PHE A 159 -3.97 11.74 1.40
N GLU A 160 -3.96 10.42 1.40
CA GLU A 160 -4.32 9.57 2.53
C GLU A 160 -3.43 9.81 3.75
N LYS A 161 -2.12 9.92 3.53
CA LYS A 161 -1.14 10.25 4.58
C LYS A 161 -1.42 11.64 5.17
N GLY A 162 -1.70 12.62 4.32
CA GLY A 162 -2.06 13.96 4.75
C GLY A 162 -3.38 14.00 5.53
N LEU A 163 -4.42 13.34 5.01
CA LEU A 163 -5.73 13.23 5.65
C LEU A 163 -5.56 12.60 7.04
N ARG A 164 -4.81 11.50 7.14
CA ARG A 164 -4.52 10.82 8.40
C ARG A 164 -3.90 11.74 9.44
N ALA A 165 -2.98 12.61 9.06
CA ALA A 165 -2.34 13.56 9.97
C ALA A 165 -3.31 14.58 10.56
N LYS A 166 -4.49 14.77 9.94
CA LYS A 166 -5.53 15.70 10.40
C LYS A 166 -6.71 15.03 11.09
N LEU A 167 -6.82 13.71 11.04
CA LEU A 167 -7.93 13.00 11.67
C LEU A 167 -7.86 13.13 13.20
N PRO A 168 -9.01 13.35 13.88
CA PRO A 168 -9.08 13.27 15.34
C PRO A 168 -8.80 11.84 15.81
N PRO A 169 -8.47 11.57 17.08
CA PRO A 169 -8.30 10.20 17.58
C PRO A 169 -9.44 9.28 17.11
N LYS A 170 -9.07 8.07 16.66
CA LYS A 170 -10.03 7.12 16.07
C LYS A 170 -11.12 6.80 17.08
N ASP A 171 -12.35 7.20 16.75
CA ASP A 171 -13.55 6.88 17.50
C ASP A 171 -14.50 6.11 16.58
N GLY A 172 -14.74 4.83 16.91
CA GLY A 172 -15.55 3.92 16.11
C GLY A 172 -14.86 3.30 14.86
N PRO A 173 -15.66 2.71 13.95
CA PRO A 173 -15.13 2.01 12.77
C PRO A 173 -14.39 2.93 11.80
N ALA A 174 -13.30 2.44 11.21
CA ALA A 174 -12.47 3.19 10.27
C ALA A 174 -13.26 3.73 9.07
N TYR A 175 -14.31 3.00 8.63
CA TYR A 175 -15.20 3.41 7.55
C TYR A 175 -15.89 4.76 7.82
N TYR A 176 -16.46 4.94 9.01
CA TYR A 176 -17.17 6.18 9.35
C TYR A 176 -16.22 7.30 9.74
N TRP A 177 -15.08 6.96 10.33
CA TRP A 177 -14.15 7.94 10.90
C TRP A 177 -13.67 9.02 9.91
N LYS A 178 -13.21 8.61 8.72
CA LYS A 178 -12.79 9.57 7.67
C LYS A 178 -13.96 10.39 7.14
N ARG A 179 -15.11 9.75 6.93
CA ARG A 179 -16.33 10.39 6.41
C ARG A 179 -16.88 11.41 7.39
N ASN A 180 -16.92 11.09 8.67
CA ASN A 180 -17.36 11.98 9.73
C ASN A 180 -16.45 13.22 9.82
N PHE A 181 -15.13 13.04 9.73
CA PHE A 181 -14.19 14.15 9.68
C PHE A 181 -14.44 15.05 8.46
N LEU A 182 -14.52 14.48 7.26
CA LEU A 182 -14.81 15.24 6.04
C LEU A 182 -16.16 15.97 6.12
N ASN A 183 -17.20 15.32 6.64
CA ASN A 183 -18.52 15.90 6.83
C ASN A 183 -18.51 17.07 7.82
N SER A 184 -17.61 17.03 8.82
CA SER A 184 -17.45 18.13 9.78
C SER A 184 -16.80 19.38 9.17
N ILE A 185 -16.12 19.24 8.03
CA ILE A 185 -15.54 20.35 7.26
C ILE A 185 -16.56 20.87 6.25
N ASP A 186 -17.06 19.99 5.38
CA ASP A 186 -18.13 20.27 4.41
C ASP A 186 -18.78 18.94 3.98
N GLU A 187 -20.10 18.83 4.10
CA GLU A 187 -20.87 17.64 3.73
C GLU A 187 -20.64 17.21 2.27
N LYS A 188 -20.31 18.16 1.38
CA LYS A 188 -20.04 17.91 -0.05
C LYS A 188 -18.74 17.13 -0.27
N LEU A 189 -17.84 17.08 0.71
CA LEU A 189 -16.58 16.34 0.58
C LEU A 189 -16.79 14.82 0.66
N VAL A 190 -17.84 14.35 1.36
CA VAL A 190 -18.09 12.92 1.55
C VAL A 190 -18.44 12.21 0.23
N PRO A 191 -19.36 12.71 -0.63
CA PRO A 191 -19.59 12.14 -1.95
C PRO A 191 -18.33 12.08 -2.81
N VAL A 192 -17.54 13.17 -2.84
CA VAL A 192 -16.30 13.23 -3.62
C VAL A 192 -15.27 12.19 -3.14
N PHE A 193 -15.12 12.04 -1.83
CA PHE A 193 -14.25 11.01 -1.25
C PHE A 193 -14.73 9.60 -1.57
N ASN A 194 -16.04 9.35 -1.53
CA ASN A 194 -16.60 8.05 -1.90
C ASN A 194 -16.36 7.71 -3.37
N GLU A 195 -16.48 8.68 -4.28
CA GLU A 195 -16.19 8.47 -5.70
C GLU A 195 -14.72 8.08 -5.94
N ILE A 196 -13.78 8.75 -5.27
CA ILE A 196 -12.35 8.39 -5.36
C ILE A 196 -12.11 7.00 -4.81
N MET A 197 -12.69 6.67 -3.65
CA MET A 197 -12.58 5.33 -3.04
C MET A 197 -13.13 4.23 -3.94
N ASN A 198 -14.28 4.44 -4.57
CA ASN A 198 -14.89 3.48 -5.49
C ASN A 198 -14.00 3.27 -6.71
N PHE A 199 -13.58 4.36 -7.35
CA PHE A 199 -12.66 4.31 -8.49
C PHE A 199 -11.37 3.54 -8.14
N ARG A 200 -10.78 3.85 -6.99
CA ARG A 200 -9.57 3.19 -6.48
C ARG A 200 -9.77 1.69 -6.31
N ASN A 201 -10.91 1.26 -5.77
CA ASN A 201 -11.19 -0.17 -5.57
C ASN A 201 -11.41 -0.89 -6.90
N GLU A 202 -12.10 -0.27 -7.86
CA GLU A 202 -12.36 -0.83 -9.19
C GLU A 202 -11.07 -1.04 -9.99
N ILE A 203 -10.14 -0.08 -9.97
CA ILE A 203 -8.88 -0.18 -10.72
C ILE A 203 -7.84 -1.09 -10.06
N THR A 204 -7.95 -1.32 -8.74
CA THR A 204 -6.99 -2.16 -7.99
C THR A 204 -7.38 -3.63 -8.05
N HIS A 205 -8.68 -3.95 -7.99
CA HIS A 205 -9.17 -5.33 -7.91
C HIS A 205 -9.92 -5.83 -9.13
N GLY A 206 -10.38 -4.92 -10.00
CA GLY A 206 -11.25 -5.24 -11.13
C GLY A 206 -10.54 -5.25 -12.49
N ASP A 207 -11.31 -5.63 -13.51
CA ASP A 207 -10.96 -5.51 -14.92
C ASP A 207 -11.39 -4.14 -15.48
N TYR A 208 -11.42 -3.11 -14.62
CA TYR A 208 -11.75 -1.75 -15.03
C TYR A 208 -10.50 -1.08 -15.61
N PHE A 209 -10.60 -0.59 -16.84
CA PHE A 209 -9.53 0.10 -17.55
C PHE A 209 -9.95 1.54 -17.84
N PRO A 210 -9.74 2.48 -16.90
CA PRO A 210 -10.13 3.87 -17.11
C PRO A 210 -9.35 4.52 -18.23
N SER A 211 -10.01 5.46 -18.91
CA SER A 211 -9.36 6.39 -19.82
C SER A 211 -8.47 7.40 -19.06
N ILE A 212 -7.55 8.03 -19.79
CA ILE A 212 -6.70 9.11 -19.24
C ILE A 212 -7.57 10.24 -18.67
N GLU A 213 -8.67 10.57 -19.36
CA GLU A 213 -9.58 11.64 -18.92
C GLU A 213 -10.26 11.32 -17.58
N GLU A 214 -10.59 10.06 -17.32
CA GLU A 214 -11.12 9.65 -16.02
C GLU A 214 -10.07 9.72 -14.91
N PHE A 215 -8.83 9.32 -15.18
CA PHE A 215 -7.72 9.53 -14.24
C PHE A 215 -7.53 11.01 -13.92
N ASP A 216 -7.61 11.89 -14.91
CA ASP A 216 -7.50 13.34 -14.71
C ASP A 216 -8.66 13.89 -13.87
N GLN A 217 -9.90 13.45 -14.15
CA GLN A 217 -11.07 13.81 -13.35
C GLN A 217 -10.93 13.40 -11.89
N ILE A 218 -10.50 12.16 -11.62
CA ILE A 218 -10.32 11.66 -10.25
C ILE A 218 -9.14 12.37 -9.55
N ASN A 219 -8.04 12.61 -10.25
CA ASN A 219 -6.91 13.38 -9.71
C ASN A 219 -7.33 14.81 -9.34
N ASN A 220 -8.18 15.44 -10.14
CA ASN A 220 -8.76 16.75 -9.82
C ASN A 220 -9.64 16.69 -8.57
N LYS A 221 -10.38 15.60 -8.35
CA LYS A 221 -11.15 15.37 -7.12
C LYS A 221 -10.24 15.20 -5.90
N ILE A 222 -9.11 14.49 -6.02
CA ILE A 222 -8.09 14.42 -4.96
C ILE A 222 -7.59 15.82 -4.62
N ASN A 223 -7.20 16.61 -5.62
CA ASN A 223 -6.75 17.99 -5.42
C ASN A 223 -7.82 18.87 -4.75
N TYR A 224 -9.07 18.72 -5.18
CA TYR A 224 -10.21 19.40 -4.57
C TYR A 224 -10.34 19.04 -3.09
N LEU A 225 -10.29 17.76 -2.72
CA LEU A 225 -10.31 17.35 -1.30
C LEU A 225 -9.12 17.94 -0.55
N SER A 226 -7.90 17.73 -1.03
CA SER A 226 -6.65 18.23 -0.44
C SER A 226 -6.73 19.72 -0.11
N LYS A 227 -7.31 20.53 -1.01
CA LYS A 227 -7.52 21.95 -0.79
C LYS A 227 -8.42 22.25 0.40
N HIS A 228 -9.57 21.59 0.48
CA HIS A 228 -10.57 21.83 1.53
C HIS A 228 -10.11 21.34 2.90
N ILE A 229 -9.30 20.28 2.92
CA ILE A 229 -8.72 19.80 4.17
C ILE A 229 -7.36 20.45 4.48
N GLY A 230 -6.87 21.39 3.67
CA GLY A 230 -5.66 22.17 3.90
C GLY A 230 -4.34 21.38 3.82
N LEU A 231 -4.22 20.47 2.86
CA LEU A 231 -3.02 19.65 2.62
C LEU A 231 -2.08 20.21 1.54
N HIS A 232 -2.28 21.44 1.08
CA HIS A 232 -1.32 22.05 0.17
C HIS A 232 -0.05 22.48 0.91
N ASP A 233 1.09 22.26 0.24
CA ASP A 233 2.34 22.97 0.48
C ASP A 233 2.16 24.49 0.31
#